data_AF-A0A5C6A5F9-F1
#
_entry.id   AF-A0A5C6A5F9-F1
#
_cell.length_a   1.000
_cell.length_b   1.000
_cell.length_c   1.000
_cell.angle_alpha   90.00
_cell.angle_beta   90.00
_cell.angle_gamma   90.00
#
_symmetry.space_group_name_H-M   'P 1'
#
loop_
_entity.id
_entity.type
_entity.pdbx_description
1 polymer ?
#
loop_
_entity_poly.entity_id
_entity_poly.type
_entity_poly.pdbx_seq_one_letter_code
_entity_poly.pdbx_strand_id
1 'polypeptide(L)'
;MSQSISVILLGGLIRVVQGFCQAAPTLLVGLLIASIIRYYLGHRGTRRLFGGDSLRSLPQSWLIGMLLPVCSIGVLPILFEMRRAKVKPGAMSAFALSAPLFNPLSLLYGLTLSRPLVIMLFALGSLIVVTALGLFWDAFAKRVESVVLKKGSDPLETSLNREEVEKSERVRPLFQQRHESVDSAERSDDEASDQLIGMRRVYAMLVHFTRESTGKVLLIAMVALSGLAVLAAVLPFGAMQHEVERDDWWAPLKMLLVAVPVYATPMLAMSQMGMMFQHANSPGASFTLLILGAGMNLATPIYFGRYYGWKAASMWFVSLIVIVLGLSYAINKPLVPPGVEPAGHTHAFDIYANPLSAYHSLSLGTVIETVGKDLDVSVIVSLIALAFVAAVGLWFRFRGIDEAWLVKTATASSFASSLSAEDAPPRKGLDIVVPPNVIGATMLLGLVVLSVVACFAYYPHPSECLEEIRLARAECLSAANSGQIDHALFWLPVWEDWSRRLEVGTFIRTGQVRPYQRMQGYLIRKKLELLEHELEHDPFEPDEVKKVVQGIIATNSRWVRSFR
;
A
#
# COMPACT_ATOMS: atom_id res chain seq x y z
N MET A 1 -28.19 -16.17 9.42
CA MET A 1 -28.54 -15.39 10.64
C MET A 1 -28.31 -13.92 10.33
N SER A 2 -29.31 -13.04 10.49
CA SER A 2 -29.13 -11.61 10.24
C SER A 2 -28.28 -11.00 11.36
N GLN A 3 -27.08 -10.52 11.03
CA GLN A 3 -26.29 -9.72 11.97
C GLN A 3 -27.10 -8.48 12.39
N SER A 4 -27.03 -8.10 13.66
CA SER A 4 -27.64 -6.84 14.09
C SER A 4 -26.92 -5.68 13.41
N ILE A 5 -27.66 -4.62 13.06
CA ILE A 5 -27.10 -3.43 12.39
C ILE A 5 -25.96 -2.84 13.22
N SER A 6 -26.06 -2.90 14.55
CA SER A 6 -25.03 -2.45 15.48
C SER A 6 -23.71 -3.23 15.35
N VAL A 7 -23.78 -4.56 15.17
CA VAL A 7 -22.58 -5.41 14.94
C VAL A 7 -21.95 -5.10 13.60
N ILE A 8 -22.76 -4.85 12.57
CA ILE A 8 -22.27 -4.46 11.24
C ILE A 8 -21.53 -3.11 11.31
N LEU A 9 -22.16 -2.09 11.90
CA LEU A 9 -21.58 -0.76 11.98
C LEU A 9 -20.32 -0.73 12.86
N LEU A 10 -20.34 -1.43 14.00
CA LEU A 10 -19.19 -1.50 14.90
C LEU A 10 -18.03 -2.28 14.28
N GLY A 11 -18.31 -3.41 13.63
CA GLY A 11 -17.31 -4.19 12.90
C GLY A 11 -16.66 -3.39 11.77
N GLY A 12 -17.47 -2.67 10.99
CA GLY A 12 -16.97 -1.77 9.95
C GLY A 12 -16.12 -0.63 10.50
N LEU A 13 -16.51 -0.03 11.63
CA LEU A 13 -15.70 0.99 12.31
C LEU A 13 -14.35 0.42 12.78
N ILE A 14 -14.34 -0.76 13.40
CA ILE A 14 -13.11 -1.44 13.84
C ILE A 14 -12.17 -1.64 12.64
N ARG A 15 -12.69 -2.13 11.51
CA ARG A 15 -11.88 -2.35 10.29
C ARG A 15 -11.32 -1.06 9.71
N VAL A 16 -12.09 0.02 9.70
CA VAL A 16 -11.60 1.33 9.24
C VAL A 16 -10.50 1.85 10.15
N VAL A 17 -10.65 1.72 11.47
CA VAL A 17 -9.63 2.15 12.44
C VAL A 17 -8.36 1.31 12.31
N GLN A 18 -8.47 -0.02 12.24
CA GLN A 18 -7.33 -0.91 11.98
C GLN A 18 -6.61 -0.55 10.69
N GLY A 19 -7.36 -0.37 9.59
CA GLY A 19 -6.80 0.03 8.30
C GLY A 19 -6.11 1.40 8.36
N PHE A 20 -6.67 2.37 9.09
CA PHE A 20 -6.03 3.67 9.29
C PHE A 20 -4.72 3.56 10.08
N CYS A 21 -4.71 2.79 11.18
CA CYS A 21 -3.53 2.52 11.97
C CYS A 21 -2.42 1.90 11.11
N GLN A 22 -2.76 0.88 10.32
CA GLN A 22 -1.81 0.21 9.41
C GLN A 22 -1.34 1.13 8.26
N ALA A 23 -2.19 2.04 7.78
CA ALA A 23 -1.83 2.97 6.72
C ALA A 23 -0.94 4.12 7.19
N ALA A 24 -0.99 4.51 8.46
CA ALA A 24 -0.34 5.71 9.00
C ALA A 24 1.17 5.83 8.68
N PRO A 25 2.01 4.78 8.85
CA PRO A 25 3.45 4.86 8.53
C PRO A 25 3.67 5.18 7.05
N THR A 26 2.96 4.48 6.16
CA THR A 26 3.09 4.65 4.71
C THR A 26 2.49 5.95 4.19
N LEU A 27 1.45 6.47 4.85
CA LEU A 27 0.85 7.76 4.54
C LEU A 27 1.83 8.90 4.87
N LEU A 28 2.51 8.84 6.01
CA LEU A 28 3.58 9.80 6.36
C LEU A 28 4.70 9.80 5.32
N VAL A 29 5.17 8.61 4.93
CA VAL A 29 6.20 8.46 3.89
C VAL A 29 5.71 9.02 2.56
N GLY A 30 4.47 8.73 2.17
CA GLY A 30 3.84 9.25 0.95
C GLY A 30 3.75 10.78 0.91
N LEU A 31 3.31 11.40 2.01
CA LEU A 31 3.24 12.85 2.17
C LEU A 31 4.64 13.49 2.10
N LEU A 32 5.64 12.83 2.69
CA LEU A 32 7.03 13.29 2.68
C LEU A 32 7.58 13.25 1.24
N ILE A 33 7.42 12.12 0.55
CA ILE A 33 7.87 11.96 -0.85
C ILE A 33 7.18 12.95 -1.77
N ALA A 34 5.86 13.15 -1.63
CA ALA A 34 5.13 14.16 -2.40
C ALA A 34 5.72 15.56 -2.19
N SER A 35 6.04 15.91 -0.94
CA SER A 35 6.67 17.21 -0.63
C SER A 35 8.09 17.33 -1.18
N ILE A 36 8.88 16.25 -1.18
CA ILE A 36 10.19 16.21 -1.85
C ILE A 36 10.03 16.39 -3.37
N ILE A 37 9.10 15.68 -3.99
CA ILE A 37 8.84 15.78 -5.42
C ILE A 37 8.46 17.21 -5.79
N ARG A 38 7.54 17.80 -5.05
CA ARG A 38 7.06 19.17 -5.29
C ARG A 38 8.16 20.21 -5.16
N TYR A 39 8.86 20.21 -4.03
CA TYR A 39 9.81 21.28 -3.74
C TYR A 39 11.20 21.03 -4.29
N TYR A 40 11.70 19.79 -4.33
CA TYR A 40 13.08 19.48 -4.72
C TYR A 40 13.24 19.04 -6.17
N LEU A 41 12.29 18.27 -6.71
CA LEU A 41 12.31 17.88 -8.13
C LEU A 41 11.63 18.91 -9.03
N GLY A 42 10.52 19.49 -8.56
CA GLY A 42 9.68 20.38 -9.35
C GLY A 42 9.08 19.68 -10.59
N HIS A 43 8.44 20.46 -11.46
CA HIS A 43 7.75 19.92 -12.64
C HIS A 43 8.69 19.16 -13.60
N ARG A 44 9.82 19.80 -13.97
CA ARG A 44 10.78 19.24 -14.94
C ARG A 44 11.51 18.02 -14.39
N GLY A 45 11.94 18.06 -13.13
CA GLY A 45 12.63 16.94 -12.47
C GLY A 45 11.72 15.74 -12.31
N THR A 46 10.46 15.95 -11.90
CA THR A 46 9.45 14.89 -11.78
C THR A 46 9.16 14.23 -13.12
N ARG A 47 8.92 15.02 -14.17
CA ARG A 47 8.68 14.47 -15.51
C ARG A 47 9.89 13.70 -16.04
N ARG A 48 11.12 14.16 -15.76
CA ARG A 48 12.35 13.43 -16.13
C ARG A 48 12.53 12.14 -15.32
N LEU A 49 12.23 12.16 -14.03
CA LEU A 49 12.34 10.99 -13.14
C LEU A 49 11.41 9.86 -13.62
N PHE A 50 10.16 10.18 -13.95
CA PHE A 50 9.16 9.21 -14.42
C PHE A 50 9.16 9.00 -15.95
N GLY A 51 10.21 9.45 -16.66
CA GLY A 51 10.47 9.11 -18.06
C GLY A 51 9.75 9.91 -19.14
N GLY A 52 9.06 10.99 -18.77
CA GLY A 52 8.45 11.96 -19.67
C GLY A 52 7.53 11.34 -20.71
N ASP A 53 7.70 11.71 -21.99
CA ASP A 53 6.79 11.29 -23.06
C ASP A 53 7.24 10.03 -23.81
N SER A 54 8.27 9.34 -23.34
CA SER A 54 8.77 8.13 -23.99
C SER A 54 8.01 6.88 -23.53
N LEU A 55 8.15 5.76 -24.26
CA LEU A 55 7.74 4.42 -23.80
C LEU A 55 8.59 3.94 -22.61
N ARG A 56 9.77 4.55 -22.40
CA ARG A 56 10.63 4.30 -21.22
C ARG A 56 9.98 4.76 -19.91
N SER A 57 8.94 5.60 -19.96
CA SER A 57 8.22 6.07 -18.79
C SER A 57 7.58 4.95 -17.97
N LEU A 58 7.09 3.89 -18.61
CA LEU A 58 6.50 2.74 -17.90
C LEU A 58 7.52 1.98 -17.05
N PRO A 59 8.64 1.45 -17.60
CA PRO A 59 9.65 0.76 -16.80
C PRO A 59 10.31 1.63 -15.76
N GLN A 60 10.52 2.92 -16.04
CA GLN A 60 11.04 3.84 -15.04
C GLN A 60 10.05 4.05 -13.89
N SER A 61 8.77 4.23 -14.20
CA SER A 61 7.75 4.49 -13.19
C SER A 61 7.51 3.31 -12.28
N TRP A 62 7.40 2.09 -12.82
CA TRP A 62 7.22 0.95 -11.94
C TRP A 62 8.48 0.66 -11.11
N LEU A 63 9.68 0.85 -11.67
CA LEU A 63 10.95 0.65 -10.95
C LEU A 63 11.10 1.63 -9.77
N ILE A 64 10.74 2.90 -9.98
CA ILE A 64 10.69 3.88 -8.89
C ILE A 64 9.67 3.45 -7.84
N GLY A 65 8.50 2.96 -8.26
CA GLY A 65 7.50 2.40 -7.34
C GLY A 65 8.08 1.28 -6.47
N MET A 66 8.79 0.31 -7.06
CA MET A 66 9.39 -0.82 -6.33
C MET A 66 10.39 -0.37 -5.25
N LEU A 67 11.04 0.78 -5.42
CA LEU A 67 12.06 1.28 -4.50
C LEU A 67 11.47 2.08 -3.33
N LEU A 68 10.24 2.58 -3.45
CA LEU A 68 9.63 3.43 -2.44
C LEU A 68 8.80 2.61 -1.44
N PRO A 69 9.00 2.78 -0.12
CA PRO A 69 8.27 2.05 0.91
C PRO A 69 6.89 2.68 1.16
N VAL A 70 6.04 2.66 0.14
CA VAL A 70 4.68 3.19 0.17
C VAL A 70 3.65 2.09 -0.13
N CYS A 71 2.42 2.26 0.36
CA CYS A 71 1.28 1.38 0.04
C CYS A 71 0.30 2.09 -0.90
N SER A 72 -0.80 1.44 -1.27
CA SER A 72 -1.82 2.03 -2.15
C SER A 72 -2.42 3.36 -1.64
N ILE A 73 -2.51 3.58 -0.32
CA ILE A 73 -2.91 4.88 0.28
C ILE A 73 -1.76 5.89 0.24
N GLY A 74 -0.54 5.47 0.58
CA GLY A 74 0.66 6.32 0.57
C GLY A 74 1.05 6.81 -0.82
N VAL A 75 0.65 6.12 -1.89
CA VAL A 75 0.90 6.54 -3.27
C VAL A 75 0.02 7.73 -3.70
N LEU A 76 -1.17 7.90 -3.11
CA LEU A 76 -2.12 8.96 -3.49
C LEU A 76 -1.54 10.39 -3.45
N PRO A 77 -0.85 10.85 -2.38
CA PRO A 77 -0.19 12.16 -2.37
C PRO A 77 0.86 12.28 -3.49
N ILE A 78 1.57 11.20 -3.82
CA ILE A 78 2.57 11.20 -4.90
C ILE A 78 1.89 11.31 -6.26
N LEU A 79 0.74 10.65 -6.46
CA LEU A 79 -0.04 10.76 -7.70
C LEU A 79 -0.53 12.19 -7.95
N PHE A 80 -0.86 12.95 -6.91
CA PHE A 80 -1.20 14.36 -7.07
C PHE A 80 -0.05 15.16 -7.66
N GLU A 81 1.17 14.96 -7.16
CA GLU A 81 2.36 15.65 -7.64
C GLU A 81 2.80 15.17 -9.03
N MET A 82 2.67 13.87 -9.34
CA MET A 82 2.88 13.35 -10.68
C MET A 82 1.90 13.97 -11.69
N ARG A 83 0.63 14.15 -11.30
CA ARG A 83 -0.38 14.81 -12.14
C ARG A 83 -0.03 16.29 -12.34
N ARG A 84 0.32 17.02 -11.28
CA ARG A 84 0.78 18.42 -11.37
C ARG A 84 1.96 18.55 -12.33
N ALA A 85 2.90 17.60 -12.29
CA ALA A 85 4.04 17.50 -13.20
C ALA A 85 3.70 17.01 -14.63
N LYS A 86 2.42 16.85 -14.96
CA LYS A 86 1.90 16.37 -16.26
C LYS A 86 2.56 15.07 -16.71
N VAL A 87 2.82 14.15 -15.76
CA VAL A 87 3.29 12.80 -16.06
C VAL A 87 2.18 12.02 -16.78
N LYS A 88 2.57 11.17 -17.73
CA LYS A 88 1.62 10.36 -18.50
C LYS A 88 0.72 9.51 -17.60
N PRO A 89 -0.57 9.37 -17.92
CA PRO A 89 -1.47 8.60 -17.06
C PRO A 89 -1.10 7.10 -17.01
N GLY A 90 -0.59 6.51 -18.10
CA GLY A 90 -0.09 5.14 -18.09
C GLY A 90 1.08 4.96 -17.11
N ALA A 91 2.04 5.89 -17.12
CA ALA A 91 3.16 5.93 -16.17
C ALA A 91 2.70 6.10 -14.71
N MET A 92 1.71 6.96 -14.47
CA MET A 92 1.07 7.12 -13.16
C MET A 92 0.38 5.83 -12.68
N SER A 93 -0.35 5.15 -13.57
CA SER A 93 -0.99 3.87 -13.24
C SER A 93 0.05 2.78 -12.95
N ALA A 94 1.16 2.80 -13.70
CA ALA A 94 2.25 1.84 -13.52
C ALA A 94 2.92 1.99 -12.15
N PHE A 95 3.20 3.24 -11.77
CA PHE A 95 3.70 3.57 -10.44
C PHE A 95 2.70 3.22 -9.33
N ALA A 96 1.42 3.58 -9.51
CA ALA A 96 0.36 3.38 -8.53
C ALA A 96 0.21 1.92 -8.10
N LEU A 97 0.24 1.02 -9.08
CA LEU A 97 0.08 -0.41 -8.85
C LEU A 97 1.39 -1.06 -8.40
N SER A 98 2.55 -0.70 -8.97
CA SER A 98 3.80 -1.41 -8.64
C SER A 98 4.34 -1.12 -7.24
N ALA A 99 4.17 0.10 -6.74
CA ALA A 99 4.76 0.50 -5.47
C ALA A 99 4.33 -0.38 -4.28
N PRO A 100 3.02 -0.64 -4.06
CA PRO A 100 2.60 -1.59 -3.04
C PRO A 100 2.92 -3.05 -3.38
N LEU A 101 2.97 -3.45 -4.65
CA LEU A 101 3.12 -4.87 -5.03
C LEU A 101 4.53 -5.41 -4.78
N PHE A 102 5.54 -4.56 -4.91
CA PHE A 102 6.94 -4.97 -4.98
C PHE A 102 7.80 -4.38 -3.86
N ASN A 103 7.17 -3.97 -2.76
CA ASN A 103 7.92 -3.51 -1.60
C ASN A 103 8.96 -4.58 -1.18
N PRO A 104 10.26 -4.24 -1.10
CA PRO A 104 11.31 -5.20 -0.77
C PRO A 104 11.05 -5.97 0.52
N LEU A 105 10.47 -5.32 1.54
CA LEU A 105 10.10 -5.96 2.80
C LEU A 105 9.09 -7.09 2.60
N SER A 106 8.07 -6.83 1.78
CA SER A 106 6.98 -7.75 1.48
C SER A 106 7.44 -8.90 0.58
N LEU A 107 8.33 -8.63 -0.38
CA LEU A 107 8.94 -9.68 -1.21
C LEU A 107 9.82 -10.62 -0.36
N LEU A 108 10.64 -10.09 0.53
CA LEU A 108 11.46 -10.88 1.45
C LEU A 108 10.61 -11.74 2.38
N TYR A 109 9.49 -11.20 2.88
CA TYR A 109 8.52 -11.96 3.66
C TYR A 109 7.89 -13.08 2.82
N GLY A 110 7.42 -12.77 1.60
CA GLY A 110 6.83 -13.72 0.66
C GLY A 110 7.74 -14.90 0.32
N LEU A 111 9.07 -14.67 0.26
CA LEU A 111 10.06 -15.73 0.03
C LEU A 111 10.15 -16.76 1.17
N THR A 112 9.64 -16.45 2.36
CA THR A 112 9.53 -17.44 3.46
C THR A 112 8.23 -18.22 3.45
N LEU A 113 7.19 -17.68 2.82
CA LEU A 113 5.87 -18.27 2.79
C LEU A 113 5.71 -19.29 1.67
N SER A 114 6.33 -19.04 0.52
CA SER A 114 6.16 -19.86 -0.68
C SER A 114 7.48 -20.23 -1.33
N ARG A 115 7.41 -21.13 -2.31
CA ARG A 115 8.57 -21.52 -3.12
C ARG A 115 9.06 -20.29 -3.89
N PRO A 116 10.38 -20.00 -3.93
CA PRO A 116 10.91 -18.83 -4.62
C PRO A 116 10.44 -18.70 -6.08
N LEU A 117 10.25 -19.82 -6.77
CA LEU A 117 9.73 -19.86 -8.14
C LEU A 117 8.33 -19.24 -8.26
N VAL A 118 7.42 -19.52 -7.31
CA VAL A 118 6.04 -19.00 -7.32
C VAL A 118 6.05 -17.49 -7.12
N ILE A 119 6.85 -17.00 -6.17
CA ILE A 119 7.01 -15.55 -5.92
C ILE A 119 7.58 -14.85 -7.15
N MET A 120 8.58 -15.43 -7.81
CA MET A 120 9.15 -14.88 -9.05
C MET A 120 8.13 -14.84 -10.20
N LEU A 121 7.29 -15.86 -10.34
CA LEU A 121 6.20 -15.86 -11.34
C LEU A 121 5.13 -14.82 -11.02
N PHE A 122 4.75 -14.68 -9.75
CA PHE A 122 3.79 -13.65 -9.31
C PHE A 122 4.36 -12.25 -9.55
N ALA A 123 5.65 -12.06 -9.27
CA ALA A 123 6.37 -10.82 -9.52
C ALA A 123 6.37 -10.50 -11.03
N LEU A 124 6.80 -11.44 -11.87
CA LEU A 124 6.83 -11.24 -13.32
C LEU A 124 5.43 -10.99 -13.88
N GLY A 125 4.43 -11.77 -13.46
CA GLY A 125 3.04 -11.63 -13.86
C GLY A 125 2.47 -10.26 -13.48
N SER A 126 2.77 -9.77 -12.27
CA SER A 126 2.37 -8.44 -11.82
C SER A 126 3.03 -7.34 -12.64
N LEU A 127 4.32 -7.46 -13.00
CA LEU A 127 4.98 -6.49 -13.90
C LEU A 127 4.35 -6.48 -15.29
N ILE A 128 3.97 -7.64 -15.82
CA ILE A 128 3.25 -7.76 -17.11
C ILE A 128 1.90 -7.05 -17.02
N VAL A 129 1.12 -7.29 -15.96
CA VAL A 129 -0.19 -6.65 -15.75
C VAL A 129 -0.05 -5.14 -15.71
N VAL A 130 0.85 -4.63 -14.88
CA VAL A 130 1.06 -3.19 -14.67
C VAL A 130 1.55 -2.52 -15.96
N THR A 131 2.45 -3.16 -16.71
CA THR A 131 2.95 -2.64 -17.99
C THR A 131 1.89 -2.67 -19.08
N ALA A 132 1.16 -3.79 -19.24
CA ALA A 132 0.10 -3.93 -20.22
C ALA A 132 -1.03 -2.93 -19.99
N LEU A 133 -1.41 -2.73 -18.72
CA LEU A 133 -2.42 -1.76 -18.34
C LEU A 133 -1.99 -0.32 -18.62
N GLY A 134 -0.73 0.03 -18.30
CA GLY A 134 -0.18 1.36 -18.59
C GLY A 134 -0.13 1.65 -20.10
N LEU A 135 0.30 0.65 -20.91
CA LEU A 135 0.27 0.74 -22.37
C LEU A 135 -1.14 0.91 -22.91
N PHE A 136 -2.10 0.15 -22.37
CA PHE A 136 -3.50 0.25 -22.75
C PHE A 136 -4.07 1.64 -22.44
N TRP A 137 -3.79 2.20 -21.26
CA TRP A 137 -4.22 3.54 -20.91
C TRP A 137 -3.65 4.57 -21.89
N ASP A 138 -2.33 4.54 -22.13
CA ASP A 138 -1.67 5.51 -23.01
C ASP A 138 -2.19 5.43 -24.45
N ALA A 139 -2.46 4.21 -24.95
CA ALA A 139 -3.06 4.00 -26.28
C ALA A 139 -4.49 4.56 -26.36
N PHE A 140 -5.30 4.33 -25.32
CA PHE A 140 -6.67 4.85 -25.25
C PHE A 140 -6.71 6.37 -25.16
N ALA A 141 -5.87 6.97 -24.31
CA ALA A 141 -5.77 8.42 -24.14
C ALA A 141 -5.46 9.13 -25.47
N LYS A 142 -4.48 8.61 -26.24
CA LYS A 142 -4.16 9.11 -27.59
C LYS A 142 -5.32 9.01 -28.57
N ARG A 143 -6.13 7.95 -28.48
CA ARG A 143 -7.27 7.73 -29.38
C ARG A 143 -8.43 8.68 -29.10
N VAL A 144 -8.67 9.02 -27.83
CA VAL A 144 -9.68 10.02 -27.47
C VAL A 144 -9.27 11.41 -27.97
N GLU A 145 -7.99 11.77 -27.80
CA GLU A 145 -7.46 13.05 -28.25
C GLU A 145 -7.54 13.21 -29.78
N SER A 146 -7.22 12.16 -30.56
CA SER A 146 -7.30 12.20 -32.02
C SER A 146 -8.73 12.26 -32.57
N VAL A 147 -9.71 11.63 -31.91
CA VAL A 147 -11.13 11.71 -32.31
C VAL A 147 -11.70 13.11 -32.05
N VAL A 148 -11.32 13.76 -30.94
CA VAL A 148 -11.72 15.14 -30.64
C VAL A 148 -11.16 16.12 -31.67
N LEU A 149 -9.87 15.98 -32.01
CA LEU A 149 -9.23 16.83 -33.02
C LEU A 149 -9.85 16.63 -34.41
N LYS A 150 -10.19 15.39 -34.78
CA LYS A 150 -10.80 15.08 -36.08
C LYS A 150 -12.23 15.61 -36.21
N LYS A 151 -13.00 15.60 -35.11
CA LYS A 151 -14.37 16.16 -35.08
C LYS A 151 -14.40 17.70 -35.16
N GLY A 152 -13.32 18.36 -34.76
CA GLY A 152 -13.17 19.83 -34.94
C GLY A 152 -12.73 20.26 -36.34
N SER A 153 -12.33 19.32 -37.20
CA SER A 153 -11.74 19.61 -38.52
C SER A 153 -12.62 19.24 -39.72
N ASP A 154 -13.87 18.81 -39.51
CA ASP A 154 -14.77 18.41 -40.60
C ASP A 154 -15.41 19.64 -41.29
N PRO A 155 -15.11 19.91 -42.58
CA PRO A 155 -15.58 21.13 -43.26
C PRO A 155 -17.10 21.20 -43.45
N LEU A 156 -17.79 20.06 -43.41
CA LEU A 156 -19.24 19.95 -43.63
C LEU A 156 -20.09 20.20 -42.38
N GLU A 157 -19.56 20.06 -41.15
CA GLU A 157 -20.27 20.47 -39.92
C GLU A 157 -20.17 21.98 -39.66
N THR A 158 -19.30 22.68 -40.38
CA THR A 158 -19.03 24.12 -40.17
C THR A 158 -20.13 25.01 -40.75
N SER A 159 -20.91 24.53 -41.71
CA SER A 159 -21.95 25.32 -42.40
C SER A 159 -23.37 25.16 -41.84
N LEU A 160 -23.69 24.02 -41.20
CA LEU A 160 -25.03 23.73 -40.66
C LEU A 160 -25.21 24.16 -39.20
N ASN A 161 -24.13 24.34 -38.45
CA ASN A 161 -24.19 24.67 -37.02
C ASN A 161 -24.12 26.18 -36.71
N ARG A 162 -24.21 27.08 -37.70
CA ARG A 162 -24.03 28.52 -37.46
C ARG A 162 -25.08 29.11 -36.50
N GLU A 163 -26.31 28.59 -36.51
CA GLU A 163 -27.38 29.01 -35.58
C GLU A 163 -27.31 28.33 -34.20
N GLU A 164 -26.77 27.11 -34.10
CA GLU A 164 -26.58 26.43 -32.80
C GLU A 164 -25.28 26.85 -32.10
N VAL A 165 -24.26 27.28 -32.85
CA VAL A 165 -23.01 27.83 -32.33
C VAL A 165 -23.25 29.15 -31.60
N GLU A 166 -24.17 29.99 -32.05
CA GLU A 166 -24.49 31.27 -31.38
C GLU A 166 -25.22 31.06 -30.03
N LYS A 167 -25.95 29.93 -29.88
CA LYS A 167 -26.56 29.51 -28.60
C LYS A 167 -25.58 28.74 -27.70
N SER A 168 -24.60 28.03 -28.28
CA SER A 168 -23.56 27.27 -27.57
C SER A 168 -22.38 28.15 -27.12
N GLU A 169 -22.12 29.28 -27.80
CA GLU A 169 -21.13 30.28 -27.40
C GLU A 169 -21.43 30.92 -26.04
N ARG A 170 -22.69 30.91 -25.61
CA ARG A 170 -23.08 31.35 -24.26
C ARG A 170 -22.73 30.33 -23.16
N VAL A 171 -22.42 29.08 -23.52
CA VAL A 171 -22.09 27.97 -22.59
C VAL A 171 -20.61 27.57 -22.68
N ARG A 172 -19.86 28.10 -23.65
CA ARG A 172 -18.40 27.91 -23.79
C ARG A 172 -17.49 28.56 -22.74
N PRO A 173 -17.87 29.51 -21.86
CA PRO A 173 -16.88 30.08 -20.95
C PRO A 173 -16.58 29.21 -19.72
N LEU A 174 -17.24 28.07 -19.47
CA LEU A 174 -17.01 27.34 -18.20
C LEU A 174 -15.98 26.20 -18.25
N PHE A 175 -15.71 25.59 -19.41
CA PHE A 175 -14.77 24.46 -19.52
C PHE A 175 -13.37 24.88 -20.01
N GLN A 176 -13.28 25.77 -21.01
CA GLN A 176 -12.01 26.28 -21.53
C GLN A 176 -11.36 27.26 -20.54
N GLN A 177 -12.17 28.17 -19.99
CA GLN A 177 -11.71 29.17 -19.03
C GLN A 177 -11.27 28.52 -17.71
N ARG A 178 -11.86 27.38 -17.30
CA ARG A 178 -11.40 26.60 -16.14
C ARG A 178 -10.08 25.88 -16.39
N HIS A 179 -9.79 25.46 -17.62
CA HIS A 179 -8.50 24.85 -17.95
C HIS A 179 -7.40 25.91 -18.09
N GLU A 180 -7.70 27.07 -18.71
CA GLU A 180 -6.73 28.17 -18.88
C GLU A 180 -6.52 28.99 -17.59
N SER A 181 -7.55 29.22 -16.77
CA SER A 181 -7.42 29.91 -15.48
C SER A 181 -6.68 29.05 -14.44
N VAL A 182 -6.82 27.71 -14.53
CA VAL A 182 -6.07 26.78 -13.70
C VAL A 182 -4.64 26.65 -14.21
N ASP A 183 -4.39 26.56 -15.53
CA ASP A 183 -3.02 26.52 -16.07
C ASP A 183 -2.25 27.83 -15.82
N SER A 184 -2.92 29.00 -15.77
CA SER A 184 -2.26 30.29 -15.47
C SER A 184 -1.98 30.49 -13.99
N ALA A 185 -2.88 30.08 -13.09
CA ALA A 185 -2.63 30.06 -11.64
C ALA A 185 -1.59 29.00 -11.23
N GLU A 186 -1.60 27.83 -11.87
CA GLU A 186 -0.62 26.75 -11.63
C GLU A 186 0.77 27.11 -12.21
N ARG A 187 0.86 27.82 -13.34
CA ARG A 187 2.15 28.37 -13.84
C ARG A 187 2.79 29.38 -12.89
N SER A 188 1.99 30.23 -12.23
CA SER A 188 2.52 31.19 -11.25
C SER A 188 3.00 30.53 -9.95
N ASP A 189 2.36 29.44 -9.52
CA ASP A 189 2.80 28.66 -8.35
C ASP A 189 4.08 27.83 -8.67
N ASP A 190 4.21 27.33 -9.90
CA ASP A 190 5.38 26.57 -10.35
C ASP A 190 6.65 27.46 -10.43
N GLU A 191 6.56 28.67 -10.98
CA GLU A 191 7.67 29.64 -10.99
C GLU A 191 8.08 30.10 -9.58
N ALA A 192 7.12 30.21 -8.65
CA ALA A 192 7.39 30.60 -7.26
C ALA A 192 8.14 29.50 -6.46
N SER A 193 7.87 28.22 -6.76
CA SER A 193 8.56 27.08 -6.12
C SER A 193 10.02 26.93 -6.58
N ASP A 194 10.31 27.24 -7.85
CA ASP A 194 11.65 27.16 -8.45
C ASP A 194 12.57 28.31 -7.95
N GLN A 195 12.00 29.34 -7.32
CA GLN A 195 12.69 30.49 -6.73
C GLN A 195 13.03 30.33 -5.24
N LEU A 196 12.56 29.27 -4.56
CA LEU A 196 12.83 29.03 -3.14
C LEU A 196 14.10 28.18 -2.98
N ILE A 197 15.18 28.77 -2.44
CA ILE A 197 16.47 28.10 -2.16
C ILE A 197 16.78 28.19 -0.65
N GLY A 198 17.55 27.23 -0.12
CA GLY A 198 18.00 27.23 1.27
C GLY A 198 16.91 26.88 2.28
N MET A 199 16.97 27.47 3.48
CA MET A 199 16.09 27.15 4.61
C MET A 199 14.60 27.42 4.33
N ARG A 200 14.29 28.38 3.46
CA ARG A 200 12.90 28.66 3.07
C ARG A 200 12.28 27.53 2.26
N ARG A 201 13.07 26.84 1.43
CA ARG A 201 12.62 25.65 0.70
C ARG A 201 12.26 24.51 1.66
N VAL A 202 13.10 24.31 2.69
CA VAL A 202 12.84 23.32 3.76
C VAL A 202 11.56 23.69 4.50
N TYR A 203 11.39 24.95 4.86
CA TYR A 203 10.17 25.40 5.56
C TYR A 203 8.92 25.25 4.69
N ALA A 204 8.99 25.62 3.40
CA ALA A 204 7.88 25.45 2.47
C ALA A 204 7.51 23.97 2.27
N MET A 205 8.53 23.09 2.17
CA MET A 205 8.32 21.64 2.18
C MET A 205 7.62 21.17 3.46
N LEU A 206 8.03 21.64 4.64
CA LEU A 206 7.40 21.28 5.92
C LEU A 206 5.95 21.78 6.03
N VAL A 207 5.69 23.01 5.59
CA VAL A 207 4.34 23.57 5.54
C VAL A 207 3.45 22.76 4.60
N HIS A 208 3.95 22.41 3.42
CA HIS A 208 3.21 21.56 2.48
C HIS A 208 2.93 20.16 3.06
N PHE A 209 3.97 19.50 3.59
CA PHE A 209 3.89 18.19 4.21
C PHE A 209 2.83 18.13 5.33
N THR A 210 2.86 19.10 6.24
CA THR A 210 1.93 19.19 7.36
C THR A 210 0.51 19.54 6.91
N ARG A 211 0.35 20.49 5.98
CA ARG A 211 -0.99 20.88 5.49
C ARG A 211 -1.67 19.79 4.67
N GLU A 212 -0.93 19.07 3.83
CA GLU A 212 -1.49 17.97 3.03
C GLU A 212 -2.00 16.81 3.91
N SER A 213 -1.41 16.60 5.10
CA SER A 213 -1.89 15.58 6.06
C SER A 213 -3.35 15.77 6.50
N THR A 214 -3.86 17.00 6.49
CA THR A 214 -5.28 17.32 6.78
C THR A 214 -6.06 17.72 5.53
N GLY A 215 -5.43 17.60 4.37
CA GLY A 215 -5.88 18.11 3.08
C GLY A 215 -6.81 17.18 2.32
N LYS A 216 -6.72 17.27 0.98
CA LYS A 216 -7.46 16.39 0.06
C LYS A 216 -7.03 14.94 0.22
N VAL A 217 -5.77 14.71 0.58
CA VAL A 217 -5.20 13.37 0.78
C VAL A 217 -5.93 12.62 1.88
N LEU A 218 -6.23 13.25 3.03
CA LEU A 218 -6.97 12.62 4.12
C LEU A 218 -8.38 12.19 3.69
N LEU A 219 -9.11 13.05 2.98
CA LEU A 219 -10.45 12.73 2.48
C LEU A 219 -10.44 11.52 1.56
N ILE A 220 -9.47 11.47 0.65
CA ILE A 220 -9.32 10.35 -0.27
C ILE A 220 -8.84 9.08 0.45
N ALA A 221 -7.98 9.20 1.46
CA ALA A 221 -7.61 8.07 2.32
C ALA A 221 -8.83 7.50 3.07
N MET A 222 -9.73 8.35 3.57
CA MET A 222 -10.99 7.89 4.18
C MET A 222 -11.90 7.19 3.17
N VAL A 223 -11.94 7.65 1.91
CA VAL A 223 -12.64 6.95 0.83
C VAL A 223 -12.00 5.59 0.55
N ALA A 224 -10.67 5.48 0.55
CA ALA A 224 -9.98 4.20 0.40
C ALA A 224 -10.38 3.22 1.52
N LEU A 225 -10.33 3.69 2.77
CA LEU A 225 -10.65 2.88 3.96
C LEU A 225 -12.14 2.53 4.06
N SER A 226 -13.04 3.34 3.48
CA SER A 226 -14.47 3.04 3.46
C SER A 226 -14.80 1.69 2.80
N GLY A 227 -13.92 1.20 1.92
CA GLY A 227 -14.06 -0.13 1.33
C GLY A 227 -13.97 -1.26 2.35
N LEU A 228 -13.19 -1.10 3.42
CA LEU A 228 -13.13 -2.03 4.53
C LEU A 228 -14.45 -2.04 5.33
N ALA A 229 -15.07 -0.88 5.53
CA ALA A 229 -16.39 -0.81 6.17
C ALA A 229 -17.47 -1.48 5.32
N VAL A 230 -17.43 -1.28 4.00
CA VAL A 230 -18.36 -1.94 3.06
C VAL A 230 -18.17 -3.46 3.11
N LEU A 231 -16.92 -3.94 3.07
CA LEU A 231 -16.63 -5.37 3.18
C LEU A 231 -17.10 -5.95 4.51
N ALA A 232 -16.81 -5.31 5.64
CA ALA A 232 -17.28 -5.75 6.95
C ALA A 232 -18.81 -5.77 7.07
N ALA A 233 -19.52 -4.94 6.30
CA ALA A 233 -20.98 -4.95 6.27
C ALA A 233 -21.56 -6.06 5.39
N VAL A 234 -20.85 -6.45 4.33
CA VAL A 234 -21.30 -7.48 3.39
C VAL A 234 -20.86 -8.89 3.81
N LEU A 235 -19.68 -9.02 4.41
CA LEU A 235 -19.06 -10.29 4.79
C LEU A 235 -19.19 -10.51 6.30
N PRO A 236 -20.14 -11.36 6.75
CA PRO A 236 -20.24 -11.71 8.16
C PRO A 236 -19.00 -12.51 8.61
N PHE A 237 -18.83 -12.61 9.93
CA PHE A 237 -17.75 -13.39 10.54
C PHE A 237 -17.69 -14.82 9.97
N GLY A 238 -16.52 -15.25 9.50
CA GLY A 238 -16.29 -16.58 8.91
C GLY A 238 -16.85 -16.80 7.49
N ALA A 239 -17.41 -15.77 6.83
CA ALA A 239 -18.10 -15.94 5.54
C ALA A 239 -17.24 -16.50 4.40
N MET A 240 -15.92 -16.33 4.48
CA MET A 240 -14.97 -16.72 3.44
C MET A 240 -14.18 -17.99 3.80
N GLN A 241 -14.50 -18.66 4.91
CA GLN A 241 -13.68 -19.76 5.42
C GLN A 241 -13.67 -20.98 4.49
N HIS A 242 -14.79 -21.26 3.81
CA HIS A 242 -14.89 -22.39 2.87
C HIS A 242 -14.88 -21.93 1.40
N GLU A 243 -14.54 -20.66 1.18
CA GLU A 243 -14.54 -20.06 -0.15
C GLU A 243 -13.12 -20.08 -0.72
N VAL A 244 -12.99 -20.10 -2.05
CA VAL A 244 -11.69 -19.99 -2.74
C VAL A 244 -10.80 -21.24 -2.62
N GLU A 245 -11.42 -22.42 -2.50
CA GLU A 245 -10.71 -23.70 -2.50
C GLU A 245 -9.89 -23.93 -3.79
N ARG A 246 -8.94 -24.86 -3.71
CA ARG A 246 -8.03 -25.28 -4.79
C ARG A 246 -8.70 -25.43 -6.16
N ASP A 247 -9.78 -26.18 -6.18
CA ASP A 247 -10.43 -26.69 -7.40
C ASP A 247 -11.67 -25.85 -7.79
N ASP A 248 -11.98 -24.79 -7.04
CA ASP A 248 -13.07 -23.89 -7.37
C ASP A 248 -12.69 -23.01 -8.58
N TRP A 249 -13.36 -23.22 -9.70
CA TRP A 249 -13.20 -22.41 -10.90
C TRP A 249 -13.59 -20.94 -10.67
N TRP A 250 -14.50 -20.66 -9.73
CA TRP A 250 -14.93 -19.30 -9.41
C TRP A 250 -14.01 -18.59 -8.42
N ALA A 251 -12.99 -19.28 -7.89
CA ALA A 251 -12.10 -18.73 -6.86
C ALA A 251 -11.46 -17.38 -7.26
N PRO A 252 -10.83 -17.20 -8.44
CA PRO A 252 -10.29 -15.89 -8.84
C PRO A 252 -11.36 -14.80 -8.95
N LEU A 253 -12.57 -15.14 -9.41
CA LEU A 253 -13.66 -14.17 -9.55
C LEU A 253 -14.24 -13.76 -8.20
N LYS A 254 -14.48 -14.71 -7.29
CA LYS A 254 -14.92 -14.43 -5.92
C LYS A 254 -13.88 -13.53 -5.23
N MET A 255 -12.60 -13.86 -5.40
CA MET A 255 -11.52 -13.07 -4.82
C MET A 255 -11.44 -11.67 -5.41
N LEU A 256 -11.75 -11.49 -6.69
CA LEU A 256 -11.84 -10.16 -7.30
C LEU A 256 -12.90 -9.28 -6.65
N LEU A 257 -14.08 -9.83 -6.35
CA LEU A 257 -15.17 -9.08 -5.72
C LEU A 257 -14.78 -8.58 -4.33
N VAL A 258 -13.99 -9.35 -3.59
CA VAL A 258 -13.47 -8.98 -2.28
C VAL A 258 -12.28 -8.02 -2.41
N ALA A 259 -11.33 -8.30 -3.31
CA ALA A 259 -10.07 -7.57 -3.42
C ALA A 259 -10.18 -6.16 -4.02
N VAL A 260 -11.24 -5.85 -4.76
CA VAL A 260 -11.46 -4.48 -5.28
C VAL A 260 -11.74 -3.45 -4.17
N PRO A 261 -12.70 -3.68 -3.26
CA PRO A 261 -12.96 -2.76 -2.16
C PRO A 261 -11.96 -2.90 -1.00
N VAL A 262 -11.18 -3.99 -0.96
CA VAL A 262 -10.25 -4.21 0.14
C VAL A 262 -9.11 -3.19 0.10
N TYR A 263 -8.69 -2.79 1.30
CA TYR A 263 -7.38 -2.20 1.51
C TYR A 263 -6.53 -3.22 2.25
N ALA A 264 -5.58 -3.83 1.55
CA ALA A 264 -4.57 -4.68 2.17
C ALA A 264 -3.22 -3.96 2.10
N THR A 265 -2.51 -3.87 3.23
CA THR A 265 -1.11 -3.47 3.18
C THR A 265 -0.30 -4.52 2.39
N PRO A 266 0.82 -4.13 1.76
CA PRO A 266 1.68 -5.08 1.04
C PRO A 266 2.07 -6.31 1.87
N MET A 267 2.33 -6.11 3.16
CA MET A 267 2.66 -7.18 4.09
C MET A 267 1.46 -8.09 4.35
N LEU A 268 0.26 -7.51 4.58
CA LEU A 268 -0.97 -8.27 4.73
C LEU A 268 -1.30 -9.10 3.50
N ALA A 269 -1.21 -8.53 2.30
CA ALA A 269 -1.49 -9.26 1.07
C ALA A 269 -0.53 -10.43 0.86
N MET A 270 0.76 -10.25 1.17
CA MET A 270 1.76 -11.32 1.11
C MET A 270 1.51 -12.39 2.18
N SER A 271 1.17 -12.02 3.42
CA SER A 271 0.86 -12.99 4.47
C SER A 271 -0.34 -13.85 4.08
N GLN A 272 -1.41 -13.23 3.60
CA GLN A 272 -2.61 -13.95 3.19
C GLN A 272 -2.37 -14.85 1.98
N MET A 273 -1.59 -14.39 1.00
CA MET A 273 -1.15 -15.26 -0.10
C MET A 273 -0.40 -16.50 0.41
N GLY A 274 0.45 -16.34 1.43
CA GLY A 274 1.17 -17.44 2.07
C GLY A 274 0.25 -18.44 2.76
N MET A 275 -0.69 -17.94 3.57
CA MET A 275 -1.70 -18.77 4.24
C MET A 275 -2.55 -19.52 3.21
N MET A 276 -2.95 -18.86 2.12
CA MET A 276 -3.67 -19.50 1.02
C MET A 276 -2.89 -20.67 0.42
N PHE A 277 -1.57 -20.56 0.24
CA PHE A 277 -0.77 -21.69 -0.24
C PHE A 277 -0.63 -22.81 0.79
N GLN A 278 -0.63 -22.50 2.08
CA GLN A 278 -0.55 -23.49 3.15
C GLN A 278 -1.83 -24.32 3.28
N HIS A 279 -3.00 -23.71 3.08
CA HIS A 279 -4.30 -24.39 3.05
C HIS A 279 -4.67 -24.95 1.67
N ALA A 280 -3.75 -24.88 0.71
CA ALA A 280 -3.92 -25.30 -0.69
C ALA A 280 -5.09 -24.61 -1.43
N ASN A 281 -5.38 -23.35 -1.11
CA ASN A 281 -6.35 -22.53 -1.85
C ASN A 281 -5.88 -22.21 -3.27
N SER A 282 -6.79 -21.71 -4.11
CA SER A 282 -6.52 -21.36 -5.52
C SER A 282 -5.34 -20.38 -5.68
N PRO A 283 -4.26 -20.75 -6.40
CA PRO A 283 -3.16 -19.83 -6.72
C PRO A 283 -3.60 -18.61 -7.53
N GLY A 284 -4.57 -18.79 -8.44
CA GLY A 284 -5.13 -17.68 -9.23
C GLY A 284 -5.84 -16.65 -8.35
N ALA A 285 -6.54 -17.09 -7.31
CA ALA A 285 -7.14 -16.20 -6.34
C ALA A 285 -6.10 -15.48 -5.50
N SER A 286 -5.03 -16.16 -5.05
CA SER A 286 -3.93 -15.52 -4.32
C SER A 286 -3.28 -14.40 -5.15
N PHE A 287 -3.13 -14.63 -6.45
CA PHE A 287 -2.61 -13.61 -7.38
C PHE A 287 -3.58 -12.44 -7.58
N THR A 288 -4.88 -12.72 -7.68
CA THR A 288 -5.93 -11.69 -7.74
C THR A 288 -5.91 -10.82 -6.48
N LEU A 289 -5.82 -11.44 -5.29
CA LEU A 289 -5.70 -10.73 -4.02
C LEU A 289 -4.43 -9.90 -3.98
N LEU A 290 -3.29 -10.44 -4.42
CA LEU A 290 -2.04 -9.70 -4.43
C LEU A 290 -2.17 -8.43 -5.28
N ILE A 291 -2.60 -8.57 -6.54
CA ILE A 291 -2.66 -7.43 -7.46
C ILE A 291 -3.69 -6.39 -7.06
N LEU A 292 -4.93 -6.83 -6.81
CA LEU A 292 -6.03 -5.90 -6.56
C LEU A 292 -6.05 -5.45 -5.10
N GLY A 293 -5.79 -6.35 -4.15
CA GLY A 293 -5.88 -6.02 -2.73
C GLY A 293 -4.72 -5.18 -2.21
N ALA A 294 -3.48 -5.44 -2.66
CA ALA A 294 -2.35 -4.57 -2.34
C ALA A 294 -2.23 -3.38 -3.30
N GLY A 295 -2.49 -3.61 -4.60
CA GLY A 295 -2.29 -2.61 -5.65
C GLY A 295 -3.38 -1.55 -5.75
N MET A 296 -4.62 -1.87 -5.36
CA MET A 296 -5.75 -0.95 -5.44
C MET A 296 -6.37 -0.68 -4.07
N ASN A 297 -7.33 0.24 -4.11
CA ASN A 297 -8.32 0.53 -3.09
C ASN A 297 -9.48 1.28 -3.77
N LEU A 298 -10.58 1.54 -3.07
CA LEU A 298 -11.72 2.28 -3.63
C LEU A 298 -11.35 3.70 -4.11
N ALA A 299 -10.34 4.32 -3.51
CA ALA A 299 -9.96 5.68 -3.88
C ALA A 299 -9.24 5.77 -5.23
N THR A 300 -8.50 4.74 -5.66
CA THR A 300 -7.73 4.79 -6.91
C THR A 300 -8.62 4.96 -8.16
N PRO A 301 -9.70 4.16 -8.38
CA PRO A 301 -10.62 4.40 -9.49
C PRO A 301 -11.35 5.76 -9.38
N ILE A 302 -11.71 6.19 -8.17
CA ILE A 302 -12.38 7.48 -7.93
C ILE A 302 -11.44 8.64 -8.27
N TYR A 303 -10.18 8.54 -7.87
CA TYR A 303 -9.13 9.49 -8.23
C TYR A 303 -9.05 9.60 -9.74
N PHE A 304 -8.83 8.51 -10.46
CA PHE A 304 -8.74 8.55 -11.93
C PHE A 304 -10.04 9.06 -12.58
N GLY A 305 -11.22 8.69 -12.08
CA GLY A 305 -12.50 9.15 -12.59
C GLY A 305 -12.71 10.65 -12.43
N ARG A 306 -12.33 11.20 -11.26
CA ARG A 306 -12.46 12.63 -10.96
C ARG A 306 -11.54 13.52 -11.78
N TYR A 307 -10.41 12.96 -12.20
CA TYR A 307 -9.26 13.70 -12.73
C TYR A 307 -8.98 13.47 -14.21
N TYR A 308 -9.31 12.30 -14.75
CA TYR A 308 -9.18 11.93 -16.16
C TYR A 308 -10.53 11.63 -16.84
N GLY A 309 -11.62 11.71 -16.08
CA GLY A 309 -12.98 11.45 -16.55
C GLY A 309 -13.41 10.00 -16.32
N TRP A 310 -14.68 9.83 -15.95
CA TRP A 310 -15.25 8.53 -15.61
C TRP A 310 -15.20 7.51 -16.75
N LYS A 311 -15.34 7.94 -18.02
CA LYS A 311 -15.23 7.03 -19.17
C LYS A 311 -13.84 6.37 -19.26
N ALA A 312 -12.78 7.17 -19.15
CA ALA A 312 -11.41 6.66 -19.23
C ALA A 312 -11.08 5.79 -18.01
N ALA A 313 -11.49 6.23 -16.81
CA ALA A 313 -11.28 5.48 -15.58
C ALA A 313 -12.02 4.13 -15.57
N SER A 314 -13.26 4.07 -16.04
CA SER A 314 -14.01 2.81 -16.17
C SER A 314 -13.37 1.88 -17.18
N MET A 315 -12.91 2.39 -18.33
CA MET A 315 -12.19 1.58 -19.32
C MET A 315 -10.93 0.97 -18.73
N TRP A 316 -10.11 1.76 -18.04
CA TRP A 316 -8.92 1.25 -17.36
C TRP A 316 -9.24 0.22 -16.29
N PHE A 317 -10.25 0.49 -15.47
CA PHE A 317 -10.63 -0.42 -14.38
C PHE A 317 -11.11 -1.76 -14.94
N VAL A 318 -11.93 -1.75 -15.99
CA VAL A 318 -12.37 -2.96 -16.70
C VAL A 318 -11.18 -3.68 -17.33
N SER A 319 -10.25 -2.97 -17.97
CA SER A 319 -9.05 -3.57 -18.53
C SER A 319 -8.17 -4.22 -17.47
N LEU A 320 -8.01 -3.60 -16.31
CA LEU A 320 -7.28 -4.18 -15.18
C LEU A 320 -7.96 -5.47 -14.70
N ILE A 321 -9.28 -5.46 -14.50
CA ILE A 321 -10.05 -6.66 -14.13
C ILE A 321 -9.85 -7.78 -15.15
N VAL A 322 -9.97 -7.48 -16.46
CA VAL A 322 -9.85 -8.47 -17.52
C VAL A 322 -8.43 -9.06 -17.58
N ILE A 323 -7.40 -8.22 -17.51
CA ILE A 323 -6.00 -8.66 -17.55
C ILE A 323 -5.67 -9.51 -16.32
N VAL A 324 -6.09 -9.07 -15.12
CA VAL A 324 -5.84 -9.80 -13.87
C VAL A 324 -6.58 -11.12 -13.84
N LEU A 325 -7.87 -11.17 -14.18
CA LEU A 325 -8.61 -12.43 -14.25
C LEU A 325 -8.02 -13.37 -15.31
N GLY A 326 -7.74 -12.86 -16.51
CA GLY A 326 -7.15 -13.65 -17.58
C GLY A 326 -5.85 -14.31 -17.16
N LEU A 327 -4.95 -13.56 -16.54
CA LEU A 327 -3.69 -14.09 -16.03
C LEU A 327 -3.89 -15.01 -14.82
N SER A 328 -4.80 -14.68 -13.91
CA SER A 328 -5.14 -15.50 -12.74
C SER A 328 -5.64 -16.89 -13.14
N TYR A 329 -6.54 -16.95 -14.13
CA TYR A 329 -7.03 -18.22 -14.68
C TYR A 329 -5.92 -18.99 -15.40
N ALA A 330 -5.04 -18.30 -16.12
CA ALA A 330 -3.92 -18.92 -16.82
C ALA A 330 -2.91 -19.57 -15.85
N ILE A 331 -2.65 -18.94 -14.70
CA ILE A 331 -1.70 -19.46 -13.71
C ILE A 331 -2.33 -20.40 -12.68
N ASN A 332 -3.66 -20.43 -12.55
CA ASN A 332 -4.35 -21.16 -11.49
C ASN A 332 -3.98 -22.65 -11.51
N LYS A 333 -4.17 -23.34 -12.65
CA LYS A 333 -3.86 -24.77 -12.79
C LYS A 333 -2.35 -25.10 -12.74
N PRO A 334 -1.47 -24.38 -13.46
CA PRO A 334 -0.04 -24.70 -13.45
C PRO A 334 0.67 -24.55 -12.10
N LEU A 335 0.18 -23.66 -11.23
CA LEU A 335 0.83 -23.37 -9.95
C LEU A 335 0.27 -24.13 -8.76
N VAL A 336 -0.69 -25.01 -8.98
CA VAL A 336 -1.22 -25.82 -7.88
C VAL A 336 -0.16 -26.81 -7.40
N PRO A 337 0.25 -26.78 -6.12
CA PRO A 337 1.28 -27.69 -5.63
C PRO A 337 0.82 -29.16 -5.70
N PRO A 338 1.65 -30.06 -6.27
CA PRO A 338 1.34 -31.48 -6.29
C PRO A 338 1.44 -32.08 -4.89
N GLY A 339 0.43 -32.85 -4.48
CA GLY A 339 0.45 -33.64 -3.23
C GLY A 339 0.03 -32.92 -1.94
N VAL A 340 -0.57 -31.73 -2.02
CA VAL A 340 -1.19 -31.06 -0.87
C VAL A 340 -2.71 -31.17 -0.97
N GLU A 341 -3.33 -31.82 0.00
CA GLU A 341 -4.79 -31.92 0.09
C GLU A 341 -5.39 -30.60 0.59
N PRO A 342 -6.55 -30.18 0.06
CA PRO A 342 -7.27 -29.00 0.55
C PRO A 342 -7.61 -29.16 2.04
N ALA A 343 -7.36 -28.13 2.84
CA ALA A 343 -7.73 -28.13 4.26
C ALA A 343 -9.26 -28.05 4.48
N GLY A 344 -10.03 -27.75 3.42
CA GLY A 344 -11.49 -27.60 3.45
C GLY A 344 -11.97 -26.35 4.20
N HIS A 345 -11.08 -25.56 4.80
CA HIS A 345 -11.36 -24.26 5.42
C HIS A 345 -10.09 -23.40 5.50
N THR A 346 -10.24 -22.09 5.61
CA THR A 346 -9.14 -21.13 5.73
C THR A 346 -9.51 -19.89 6.55
N HIS A 347 -8.65 -19.51 7.48
CA HIS A 347 -8.80 -18.27 8.27
C HIS A 347 -8.14 -17.05 7.61
N ALA A 348 -7.51 -17.23 6.44
CA ALA A 348 -6.78 -16.17 5.74
C ALA A 348 -7.65 -14.96 5.37
N PHE A 349 -8.95 -15.15 5.25
CA PHE A 349 -9.88 -14.11 4.82
C PHE A 349 -10.67 -13.46 5.94
N ASP A 350 -10.52 -13.95 7.18
CA ASP A 350 -11.26 -13.42 8.32
C ASP A 350 -10.91 -11.95 8.59
N ILE A 351 -9.69 -11.52 8.23
CA ILE A 351 -9.25 -10.12 8.29
C ILE A 351 -10.05 -9.16 7.38
N TYR A 352 -10.74 -9.68 6.36
CA TYR A 352 -11.57 -8.90 5.45
C TYR A 352 -13.05 -8.93 5.82
N ALA A 353 -13.45 -9.88 6.67
CA ALA A 353 -14.80 -10.02 7.18
C ALA A 353 -15.04 -9.16 8.43
N ASN A 354 -16.29 -9.12 8.89
CA ASN A 354 -16.64 -8.51 10.16
C ASN A 354 -15.87 -9.20 11.32
N PRO A 355 -15.08 -8.46 12.12
CA PRO A 355 -14.31 -9.05 13.21
C PRO A 355 -15.18 -9.52 14.39
N LEU A 356 -16.44 -9.08 14.47
CA LEU A 356 -17.34 -9.40 15.57
C LEU A 356 -18.27 -10.56 15.18
N SER A 357 -18.25 -11.61 16.00
CA SER A 357 -19.25 -12.68 15.93
C SER A 357 -20.57 -12.23 16.57
N ALA A 358 -21.66 -12.96 16.32
CA ALA A 358 -23.00 -12.64 16.88
C ALA A 358 -23.07 -12.67 18.42
N TYR A 359 -22.06 -13.27 19.07
CA TYR A 359 -21.99 -13.46 20.51
C TYR A 359 -21.12 -12.42 21.23
N HIS A 360 -20.44 -11.53 20.50
CA HIS A 360 -19.60 -10.50 21.11
C HIS A 360 -20.44 -9.42 21.80
N SER A 361 -20.04 -9.02 23.02
CA SER A 361 -20.62 -7.86 23.71
C SER A 361 -20.26 -6.57 22.97
N LEU A 362 -21.26 -5.77 22.61
CA LEU A 362 -21.07 -4.46 21.99
C LEU A 362 -20.58 -3.44 23.02
N SER A 363 -19.28 -3.44 23.32
CA SER A 363 -18.65 -2.52 24.28
C SER A 363 -17.50 -1.74 23.65
N LEU A 364 -17.23 -0.54 24.18
CA LEU A 364 -16.09 0.28 23.77
C LEU A 364 -14.74 -0.38 24.16
N GLY A 365 -14.74 -1.19 25.23
CA GLY A 365 -13.59 -2.01 25.62
C GLY A 365 -13.21 -3.02 24.55
N THR A 366 -14.18 -3.70 23.94
CA THR A 366 -13.97 -4.66 22.85
C THR A 366 -13.32 -3.98 21.63
N VAL A 367 -13.70 -2.73 21.32
CA VAL A 367 -13.08 -1.97 20.22
C VAL A 367 -11.61 -1.69 20.53
N ILE A 368 -11.31 -1.17 21.72
CA ILE A 368 -9.94 -0.84 22.14
C ILE A 368 -9.07 -2.09 22.16
N GLU A 369 -9.58 -3.19 22.70
CA GLU A 369 -8.85 -4.46 22.75
C GLU A 369 -8.58 -5.02 21.34
N THR A 370 -9.60 -5.06 20.49
CA THR A 370 -9.50 -5.60 19.12
C THR A 370 -8.55 -4.77 18.26
N VAL A 371 -8.64 -3.44 18.34
CA VAL A 371 -7.72 -2.53 17.63
C VAL A 371 -6.32 -2.62 18.24
N GLY A 372 -6.23 -2.74 19.57
CA GLY A 372 -4.97 -2.82 20.32
C GLY A 372 -4.11 -4.03 19.94
N LYS A 373 -4.73 -5.15 19.56
CA LYS A 373 -4.02 -6.35 19.07
C LYS A 373 -3.18 -6.09 17.82
N ASP A 374 -3.53 -5.10 16.99
CA ASP A 374 -2.81 -4.76 15.76
C ASP A 374 -1.82 -3.59 15.92
N LEU A 375 -1.65 -3.06 17.14
CA LEU A 375 -0.81 -1.90 17.41
C LEU A 375 0.62 -2.30 17.78
N ASP A 376 1.46 -2.47 16.76
CA ASP A 376 2.91 -2.58 16.95
C ASP A 376 3.54 -1.24 17.35
N VAL A 377 4.73 -1.29 17.96
CA VAL A 377 5.51 -0.09 18.36
C VAL A 377 5.69 0.88 17.18
N SER A 378 6.00 0.35 15.99
CA SER A 378 6.15 1.16 14.76
C SER A 378 4.86 1.90 14.37
N VAL A 379 3.71 1.24 14.51
CA VAL A 379 2.39 1.83 14.23
C VAL A 379 2.09 2.93 15.23
N ILE A 380 2.33 2.71 16.53
CA ILE A 380 2.12 3.70 17.59
C ILE A 380 2.96 4.96 17.34
N VAL A 381 4.26 4.80 17.07
CA VAL A 381 5.15 5.92 16.77
C VAL A 381 4.67 6.69 15.54
N SER A 382 4.24 5.99 14.50
CA SER A 382 3.72 6.60 13.28
C SER A 382 2.40 7.33 13.49
N LEU A 383 1.51 6.81 14.33
CA LEU A 383 0.26 7.48 14.70
C LEU A 383 0.51 8.76 15.48
N ILE A 384 1.43 8.75 16.45
CA ILE A 384 1.83 9.94 17.21
C ILE A 384 2.43 10.99 16.27
N ALA A 385 3.33 10.57 15.38
CA ALA A 385 3.92 11.46 14.39
C ALA A 385 2.87 12.05 13.44
N LEU A 386 1.93 11.23 12.94
CA LEU A 386 0.84 11.69 12.07
C LEU A 386 -0.10 12.64 12.80
N ALA A 387 -0.44 12.38 14.06
CA ALA A 387 -1.26 13.27 14.88
C ALA A 387 -0.56 14.62 15.10
N PHE A 388 0.75 14.62 15.38
CA PHE A 388 1.53 15.84 15.50
C PHE A 388 1.56 16.63 14.19
N VAL A 389 1.86 15.97 13.07
CA VAL A 389 1.88 16.58 11.72
C VAL A 389 0.51 17.15 11.36
N ALA A 390 -0.57 16.44 11.68
CA ALA A 390 -1.94 16.91 11.47
C ALA A 390 -2.30 18.12 12.34
N ALA A 391 -1.91 18.12 13.62
CA ALA A 391 -2.13 19.24 14.53
C ALA A 391 -1.40 20.51 14.04
N VAL A 392 -0.13 20.37 13.62
CA VAL A 392 0.64 21.45 13.01
C VAL A 392 0.01 21.92 11.69
N GLY A 393 -0.47 20.99 10.85
CA GLY A 393 -1.17 21.31 9.61
C GLY A 393 -2.47 22.09 9.81
N LEU A 394 -3.27 21.71 10.81
CA LEU A 394 -4.47 22.45 11.22
C LEU A 394 -4.10 23.84 11.73
N TRP A 395 -3.07 23.93 12.57
CA TRP A 395 -2.57 25.22 13.07
C TRP A 395 -2.15 26.16 11.93
N PHE A 396 -1.39 25.66 10.94
CA PHE A 396 -1.04 26.45 9.75
C PHE A 396 -2.26 26.88 8.94
N ARG A 397 -3.28 26.02 8.80
CA ARG A 397 -4.55 26.39 8.16
C ARG A 397 -5.30 27.49 8.91
N PHE A 398 -5.41 27.38 10.23
CA PHE A 398 -6.06 28.40 11.05
C PHE A 398 -5.33 29.74 10.98
N ARG A 399 -4.00 29.72 10.83
CA ARG A 399 -3.18 30.93 10.68
C ARG A 399 -3.07 31.46 9.25
N GLY A 400 -3.67 30.78 8.25
CA GLY A 400 -3.57 31.16 6.84
C GLY A 400 -2.13 31.11 6.29
N ILE A 401 -1.25 30.33 6.94
CA ILE A 401 0.14 30.15 6.53
C ILE A 401 0.14 29.15 5.38
N ASP A 402 0.11 29.68 4.18
CA ASP A 402 0.05 28.95 2.92
C ASP A 402 1.33 29.20 2.11
N GLU A 403 1.56 28.42 1.06
CA GLU A 403 2.70 28.58 0.15
C GLU A 403 2.78 30.01 -0.40
N ALA A 404 1.62 30.59 -0.74
CA ALA A 404 1.50 31.97 -1.18
C ALA A 404 1.85 33.01 -0.10
N TRP A 405 1.64 32.71 1.18
CA TRP A 405 2.07 33.57 2.29
C TRP A 405 3.59 33.57 2.42
N LEU A 406 4.22 32.40 2.25
CA LEU A 406 5.68 32.27 2.30
C LEU A 406 6.39 33.02 1.18
N VAL A 407 5.84 32.96 -0.03
CA VAL A 407 6.37 33.70 -1.19
C VAL A 407 6.17 35.22 -0.99
N LYS A 408 5.01 35.66 -0.47
CA LYS A 408 4.73 37.08 -0.20
C LYS A 408 5.55 37.70 0.93
N THR A 409 5.87 36.92 1.97
CA THR A 409 6.69 37.38 3.11
C THR A 409 8.19 37.24 2.88
N ALA A 410 8.59 36.88 1.67
CA ALA A 410 9.99 36.73 1.31
C ALA A 410 10.70 38.08 1.19
N THR A 411 11.14 38.67 2.32
CA THR A 411 11.99 39.88 2.30
C THR A 411 13.38 39.55 1.74
N ALA A 412 13.92 40.44 0.90
CA ALA A 412 15.22 40.30 0.22
C ALA A 412 16.44 40.34 1.16
N SER A 413 16.28 40.84 2.39
CA SER A 413 17.37 41.04 3.36
C SER A 413 17.38 40.06 4.54
N SER A 414 16.51 39.04 4.54
CA SER A 414 16.53 38.00 5.57
C SER A 414 17.74 37.07 5.35
N PHE A 415 18.35 36.55 6.41
CA PHE A 415 19.47 35.58 6.42
C PHE A 415 19.22 34.27 5.61
N ALA A 416 18.07 34.16 4.95
CA ALA A 416 17.59 33.05 4.13
C ALA A 416 16.97 33.57 2.79
N SER A 417 17.51 34.65 2.22
CA SER A 417 17.04 35.22 0.95
C SER A 417 17.54 34.40 -0.24
N SER A 418 16.61 33.73 -0.91
CA SER A 418 16.82 33.04 -2.19
C SER A 418 16.27 33.83 -3.37
N LEU A 419 16.27 35.15 -3.32
CA LEU A 419 16.11 35.88 -4.56
C LEU A 419 17.43 35.75 -5.31
N SER A 420 17.36 35.43 -6.60
CA SER A 420 18.38 35.79 -7.58
C SER A 420 18.45 37.33 -7.67
N ALA A 421 18.68 38.00 -6.55
CA ALA A 421 18.97 39.42 -6.50
C ALA A 421 20.45 39.56 -6.84
N GLU A 422 20.76 40.52 -7.72
CA GLU A 422 22.13 40.94 -8.03
C GLU A 422 22.94 41.34 -6.76
N ASP A 423 22.25 41.51 -5.62
CA ASP A 423 22.79 41.90 -4.32
C ASP A 423 23.17 40.74 -3.37
N ALA A 424 23.08 39.47 -3.80
CA ALA A 424 23.46 38.35 -2.93
C ALA A 424 24.99 38.33 -2.68
N PRO A 425 25.47 38.23 -1.42
CA PRO A 425 26.89 38.21 -1.12
C PRO A 425 27.60 37.05 -1.85
N PRO A 426 28.86 37.23 -2.29
CA PRO A 426 29.59 36.19 -3.01
C PRO A 426 29.76 34.97 -2.09
N ARG A 427 29.13 33.87 -2.48
CA ARG A 427 29.12 32.61 -1.72
C ARG A 427 30.54 32.04 -1.69
N LYS A 428 31.02 31.62 -0.51
CA LYS A 428 32.39 31.11 -0.30
C LYS A 428 32.36 29.73 0.36
N GLY A 429 33.32 28.88 -0.01
CA GLY A 429 33.51 27.57 0.62
C GLY A 429 32.46 26.54 0.20
N LEU A 430 31.77 25.95 1.18
CA LEU A 430 30.77 24.89 0.97
C LEU A 430 29.36 25.41 0.60
N ASP A 431 29.17 26.73 0.52
CA ASP A 431 27.91 27.35 0.10
C ASP A 431 27.79 27.37 -1.45
N ILE A 432 27.40 26.23 -2.02
CA ILE A 432 27.25 26.02 -3.47
C ILE A 432 25.76 25.79 -3.80
N VAL A 433 25.26 26.43 -4.87
CA VAL A 433 23.93 26.12 -5.41
C VAL A 433 23.97 24.74 -6.06
N VAL A 434 23.44 23.75 -5.36
CA VAL A 434 23.26 22.41 -5.92
C VAL A 434 21.97 22.39 -6.77
N PRO A 435 22.00 21.86 -8.00
CA PRO A 435 20.80 21.77 -8.83
C PRO A 435 19.67 21.02 -8.11
N PRO A 436 18.41 21.48 -8.20
CA PRO A 436 17.22 20.84 -7.62
C PRO A 436 17.19 19.31 -7.81
N ASN A 437 17.45 18.87 -9.04
CA ASN A 437 17.44 17.46 -9.42
C ASN A 437 18.47 16.61 -8.64
N VAL A 438 19.64 17.17 -8.32
CA VAL A 438 20.68 16.45 -7.57
C VAL A 438 20.23 16.28 -6.13
N ILE A 439 19.67 17.33 -5.51
CA ILE A 439 19.18 17.26 -4.12
C ILE A 439 18.00 16.31 -4.02
N GLY A 440 17.03 16.41 -4.92
CA GLY A 440 15.89 15.50 -4.88
C GLY A 440 16.28 14.05 -5.18
N ALA A 441 17.23 13.81 -6.08
CA ALA A 441 17.78 12.47 -6.31
C ALA A 441 18.53 11.93 -5.09
N THR A 442 19.33 12.75 -4.39
CA THR A 442 20.03 12.31 -3.17
C THR A 442 19.07 12.08 -2.02
N MET A 443 18.00 12.87 -1.88
CA MET A 443 16.95 12.63 -0.89
C MET A 443 16.17 11.34 -1.16
N LEU A 444 15.81 11.08 -2.42
CA LEU A 444 15.15 9.82 -2.80
C LEU A 444 16.08 8.62 -2.59
N LEU A 445 17.36 8.73 -2.96
CA LEU A 445 18.36 7.70 -2.69
C LEU A 445 18.52 7.48 -1.17
N GLY A 446 18.57 8.55 -0.38
CA GLY A 446 18.61 8.48 1.07
C GLY A 446 17.41 7.74 1.66
N LEU A 447 16.21 7.94 1.09
CA LEU A 447 15.00 7.22 1.48
C LEU A 447 15.08 5.73 1.14
N VAL A 448 15.65 5.38 -0.02
CA VAL A 448 15.92 3.98 -0.39
C VAL A 448 16.93 3.36 0.59
N VAL A 449 18.02 4.05 0.90
CA VAL A 449 19.01 3.58 1.89
C VAL A 449 18.37 3.39 3.26
N LEU A 450 17.54 4.34 3.70
CA LEU A 450 16.79 4.25 4.96
C LEU A 450 15.81 3.07 4.94
N SER A 451 15.15 2.81 3.81
CA SER A 451 14.30 1.63 3.63
C SER A 451 15.08 0.32 3.73
N VAL A 452 16.32 0.27 3.22
CA VAL A 452 17.20 -0.88 3.37
C VAL A 452 17.61 -1.05 4.83
N VAL A 453 17.99 0.02 5.52
CA VAL A 453 18.30 -0.03 6.96
C VAL A 453 17.09 -0.48 7.76
N ALA A 454 15.90 0.03 7.45
CA ALA A 454 14.65 -0.40 8.08
C ALA A 454 14.35 -1.89 7.85
N CYS A 455 14.76 -2.46 6.71
CA CYS A 455 14.69 -3.90 6.47
C CYS A 455 15.56 -4.70 7.43
N PHE A 456 16.80 -4.26 7.68
CA PHE A 456 17.67 -4.90 8.67
C PHE A 456 17.19 -4.72 10.11
N ALA A 457 16.49 -3.62 10.41
CA ALA A 457 15.88 -3.38 11.71
C ALA A 457 14.61 -4.23 11.91
N TYR A 458 13.78 -4.38 10.86
CA TYR A 458 12.56 -5.18 10.91
C TYR A 458 12.85 -6.69 10.98
N TYR A 459 13.92 -7.12 10.31
CA TYR A 459 14.46 -8.49 10.36
C TYR A 459 15.76 -8.51 11.19
N PRO A 460 15.67 -8.54 12.53
CA PRO A 460 16.84 -8.45 13.40
C PRO A 460 17.79 -9.64 13.28
N HIS A 461 18.90 -9.58 14.01
CA HIS A 461 19.91 -10.64 13.96
C HIS A 461 19.32 -11.97 14.47
N PRO A 462 19.72 -13.15 13.92
CA PRO A 462 19.19 -14.44 14.37
C PRO A 462 19.25 -14.68 15.88
N SER A 463 20.27 -14.14 16.57
CA SER A 463 20.36 -14.23 18.03
C SER A 463 19.24 -13.49 18.76
N GLU A 464 18.90 -12.28 18.32
CA GLU A 464 17.81 -11.46 18.88
C GLU A 464 16.46 -12.12 18.60
N CYS A 465 16.23 -12.60 17.37
CA CYS A 465 15.03 -13.38 17.04
C CYS A 465 14.88 -14.60 17.96
N LEU A 466 15.97 -15.34 18.24
CA LEU A 466 15.95 -16.50 19.11
C LEU A 466 15.68 -16.14 20.60
N GLU A 467 15.95 -14.92 21.02
CA GLU A 467 15.58 -14.41 22.35
C GLU A 467 14.10 -14.09 22.43
N GLU A 468 13.55 -13.38 21.44
CA GLU A 468 12.11 -13.08 21.36
C GLU A 468 11.27 -14.36 21.23
N ILE A 469 11.71 -15.31 20.40
CA ILE A 469 11.12 -16.64 20.29
C ILE A 469 11.11 -17.36 21.65
N ARG A 470 12.14 -17.17 22.47
CA ARG A 470 12.23 -17.82 23.77
C ARG A 470 11.13 -17.33 24.71
N LEU A 471 10.87 -16.02 24.70
CA LEU A 471 9.81 -15.37 25.48
C LEU A 471 8.43 -15.82 24.99
N ALA A 472 8.15 -15.65 23.69
CA ALA A 472 6.87 -16.02 23.09
C ALA A 472 6.53 -17.51 23.32
N ARG A 473 7.52 -18.40 23.16
CA ARG A 473 7.37 -19.82 23.46
C ARG A 473 7.04 -20.10 24.91
N ALA A 474 7.66 -19.40 25.86
CA ALA A 474 7.43 -19.62 27.28
C ALA A 474 5.99 -19.26 27.67
N GLU A 475 5.52 -18.10 27.22
CA GLU A 475 4.15 -17.65 27.42
C GLU A 475 3.13 -18.58 26.74
N CYS A 476 3.31 -18.86 25.44
CA CYS A 476 2.40 -19.70 24.66
C CYS A 476 2.25 -21.12 25.25
N LEU A 477 3.36 -21.82 25.48
CA LEU A 477 3.31 -23.21 25.97
C LEU A 477 2.86 -23.32 27.43
N SER A 478 3.19 -22.33 28.27
CA SER A 478 2.69 -22.29 29.66
C SER A 478 1.19 -22.08 29.71
N ALA A 479 0.67 -21.17 28.88
CA ALA A 479 -0.75 -20.88 28.76
C ALA A 479 -1.55 -22.08 28.25
N ALA A 480 -1.06 -22.72 27.18
CA ALA A 480 -1.68 -23.90 26.59
C ALA A 480 -1.78 -25.06 27.60
N ASN A 481 -0.71 -25.33 28.35
CA ASN A 481 -0.72 -26.36 29.39
C ASN A 481 -1.64 -26.02 30.59
N SER A 482 -1.86 -24.74 30.86
CA SER A 482 -2.69 -24.26 31.97
C SER A 482 -4.17 -24.10 31.61
N GLY A 483 -4.55 -24.34 30.35
CA GLY A 483 -5.92 -24.15 29.85
C GLY A 483 -6.31 -22.68 29.63
N GLN A 484 -5.35 -21.76 29.59
CA GLN A 484 -5.60 -20.34 29.29
C GLN A 484 -5.59 -20.14 27.77
N ILE A 485 -6.69 -20.54 27.12
CA ILE A 485 -6.82 -20.60 25.65
C ILE A 485 -6.53 -19.24 25.01
N ASP A 486 -7.20 -18.17 25.47
CA ASP A 486 -7.05 -16.83 24.89
C ASP A 486 -5.60 -16.30 24.94
N HIS A 487 -4.88 -16.57 26.03
CA HIS A 487 -3.48 -16.14 26.18
C HIS A 487 -2.55 -16.97 25.29
N ALA A 488 -2.84 -18.26 25.12
CA ALA A 488 -2.09 -19.11 24.19
C ALA A 488 -2.30 -18.68 22.73
N LEU A 489 -3.55 -18.42 22.34
CA LEU A 489 -3.93 -17.93 21.01
C LEU A 489 -3.38 -16.54 20.71
N PHE A 490 -3.12 -15.70 21.73
CA PHE A 490 -2.44 -14.43 21.55
C PHE A 490 -0.94 -14.60 21.21
N TRP A 491 -0.23 -15.47 21.92
CA TRP A 491 1.23 -15.64 21.75
C TRP A 491 1.64 -16.57 20.61
N LEU A 492 0.76 -17.47 20.19
CA LEU A 492 0.99 -18.38 19.08
C LEU A 492 1.34 -17.66 17.77
N PRO A 493 0.55 -16.68 17.26
CA PRO A 493 0.88 -15.94 16.04
C PRO A 493 2.15 -15.09 16.20
N VAL A 494 2.44 -14.59 17.40
CA VAL A 494 3.68 -13.86 17.70
C VAL A 494 4.90 -14.77 17.52
N TRP A 495 4.83 -16.00 18.05
CA TRP A 495 5.89 -16.98 17.86
C TRP A 495 6.05 -17.36 16.38
N GLU A 496 4.95 -17.57 15.66
CA GLU A 496 5.02 -17.83 14.22
C GLU A 496 5.69 -16.70 13.43
N ASP A 497 5.33 -15.44 13.69
CA ASP A 497 5.90 -14.30 13.00
C ASP A 497 7.41 -14.18 13.24
N TRP A 498 7.85 -14.31 14.49
CA TRP A 498 9.27 -14.34 14.83
C TRP A 498 10.02 -15.50 14.17
N SER A 499 9.37 -16.66 14.03
CA SER A 499 9.97 -17.81 13.32
C SER A 499 10.24 -17.50 11.84
N ARG A 500 9.34 -16.75 11.19
CA ARG A 500 9.49 -16.29 9.80
C ARG A 500 10.58 -15.22 9.70
N ARG A 501 10.58 -14.25 10.63
CA ARG A 501 11.62 -13.20 10.70
C ARG A 501 13.01 -13.77 10.93
N LEU A 502 13.15 -14.86 11.69
CA LEU A 502 14.42 -15.57 11.88
C LEU A 502 14.97 -16.11 10.54
N GLU A 503 14.13 -16.71 9.70
CA GLU A 503 14.54 -17.20 8.38
C GLU A 503 14.97 -16.06 7.46
N VAL A 504 14.18 -14.98 7.38
CA VAL A 504 14.52 -13.79 6.57
C VAL A 504 15.79 -13.12 7.08
N GLY A 505 15.86 -12.87 8.40
CA GLY A 505 16.99 -12.19 9.04
C GLY A 505 18.29 -12.96 8.88
N THR A 506 18.23 -14.29 8.83
CA THR A 506 19.36 -15.15 8.46
C THR A 506 19.72 -14.95 6.99
N PHE A 507 18.74 -15.08 6.08
CA PHE A 507 18.96 -14.95 4.63
C PHE A 507 19.62 -13.64 4.22
N ILE A 508 19.13 -12.51 4.74
CA ILE A 508 19.64 -11.17 4.40
C ILE A 508 21.12 -11.02 4.80
N ARG A 509 21.56 -11.67 5.88
CA ARG A 509 22.92 -11.54 6.42
C ARG A 509 23.90 -12.57 5.87
N THR A 510 23.45 -13.80 5.63
CA THR A 510 24.31 -14.92 5.19
C THR A 510 24.18 -15.23 3.70
N GLY A 511 23.17 -14.68 3.02
CA GLY A 511 22.81 -14.98 1.64
C GLY A 511 22.12 -16.33 1.43
N GLN A 512 21.93 -17.14 2.48
CA GLN A 512 21.31 -18.47 2.36
C GLN A 512 20.69 -18.96 3.67
N VAL A 513 19.56 -19.69 3.55
CA VAL A 513 18.97 -20.48 4.63
C VAL A 513 19.14 -21.95 4.25
N ARG A 514 19.80 -22.73 5.10
CA ARG A 514 20.07 -24.16 4.82
C ARG A 514 18.76 -24.92 4.66
N PRO A 515 18.66 -25.91 3.76
CA PRO A 515 17.43 -26.70 3.59
C PRO A 515 16.93 -27.32 4.91
N TYR A 516 17.85 -27.75 5.78
CA TYR A 516 17.52 -28.24 7.11
C TYR A 516 16.88 -27.17 8.01
N GLN A 517 17.42 -25.95 8.03
CA GLN A 517 16.87 -24.82 8.80
C GLN A 517 15.44 -24.50 8.33
N ARG A 518 15.24 -24.40 7.01
CA ARG A 518 13.92 -24.13 6.40
C ARG A 518 12.92 -25.25 6.73
N MET A 519 13.34 -26.51 6.66
CA MET A 519 12.49 -27.65 7.00
C MET A 519 12.13 -27.65 8.49
N GLN A 520 13.09 -27.41 9.39
CA GLN A 520 12.79 -27.30 10.82
C GLN A 520 11.84 -26.12 11.11
N GLY A 521 12.03 -24.98 10.43
CA GLY A 521 11.13 -23.84 10.50
C GLY A 521 9.72 -24.16 10.00
N TYR A 522 9.59 -24.89 8.89
CA TYR A 522 8.30 -25.38 8.40
C TYR A 522 7.62 -26.31 9.41
N LEU A 523 8.36 -27.28 9.96
CA LEU A 523 7.83 -28.25 10.91
C LEU A 523 7.39 -27.62 12.24
N ILE A 524 8.10 -26.59 12.74
CA ILE A 524 7.66 -25.91 13.96
C ILE A 524 6.36 -25.15 13.70
N ARG A 525 6.25 -24.41 12.59
CA ARG A 525 5.03 -23.67 12.20
C ARG A 525 3.83 -24.59 12.03
N LYS A 526 3.98 -25.73 11.34
CA LYS A 526 2.89 -26.71 11.18
C LYS A 526 2.41 -27.29 12.52
N LYS A 527 3.29 -27.40 13.51
CA LYS A 527 2.90 -27.85 14.86
C LYS A 527 2.24 -26.74 15.69
N LEU A 528 2.60 -25.48 15.46
CA LEU A 528 1.92 -24.34 16.07
C LEU A 528 0.50 -24.23 15.51
N GLU A 529 0.31 -24.37 14.20
CA GLU A 529 -1.02 -24.45 13.58
C GLU A 529 -1.87 -25.61 14.15
N LEU A 530 -1.26 -26.79 14.35
CA LEU A 530 -1.96 -27.89 15.02
C LEU A 530 -2.35 -27.54 16.46
N LEU A 531 -1.48 -26.84 17.20
CA LEU A 531 -1.80 -26.37 18.54
C LEU A 531 -2.95 -25.37 18.54
N GLU A 532 -3.00 -24.47 17.57
CA GLU A 532 -4.11 -23.54 17.38
C GLU A 532 -5.42 -24.30 17.18
N HIS A 533 -5.45 -25.30 16.29
CA HIS A 533 -6.63 -26.14 16.08
C HIS A 533 -7.09 -26.86 17.35
N GLU A 534 -6.18 -27.45 18.13
CA GLU A 534 -6.55 -28.13 19.38
C GLU A 534 -7.03 -27.16 20.46
N LEU A 535 -6.50 -25.93 20.48
CA LEU A 535 -6.92 -24.89 21.42
C LEU A 535 -8.33 -24.36 21.10
N GLU A 536 -8.69 -24.30 19.83
CA GLU A 536 -10.01 -23.87 19.35
C GLU A 536 -11.03 -25.00 19.28
N HIS A 537 -10.62 -26.25 19.51
CA HIS A 537 -11.52 -27.39 19.44
C HIS A 537 -12.59 -27.33 20.54
N ASP A 538 -13.85 -27.57 20.16
CA ASP A 538 -15.01 -27.64 21.07
C ASP A 538 -15.66 -29.05 20.96
N PRO A 539 -15.66 -29.87 22.03
CA PRO A 539 -15.19 -29.56 23.39
C PRO A 539 -13.66 -29.49 23.50
N PHE A 540 -13.17 -28.64 24.40
CA PHE A 540 -11.74 -28.50 24.67
C PHE A 540 -11.14 -29.79 25.27
N GLU A 541 -10.14 -30.37 24.60
CA GLU A 541 -9.49 -31.61 25.00
C GLU A 541 -8.06 -31.37 25.54
N PRO A 542 -7.87 -31.25 26.86
CA PRO A 542 -6.57 -30.88 27.45
C PRO A 542 -5.46 -31.92 27.22
N ASP A 543 -5.82 -33.19 27.00
CA ASP A 543 -4.84 -34.26 26.78
C ASP A 543 -4.26 -34.24 25.36
N GLU A 544 -5.04 -33.86 24.35
CA GLU A 544 -4.54 -33.65 22.99
C GLU A 544 -3.61 -32.43 22.91
N VAL A 545 -4.00 -31.31 23.55
CA VAL A 545 -3.16 -30.12 23.66
C VAL A 545 -1.78 -30.47 24.28
N LYS A 546 -1.76 -31.24 25.37
CA LYS A 546 -0.49 -31.68 26.00
C LYS A 546 0.37 -32.51 25.06
N LYS A 547 -0.21 -33.42 24.27
CA LYS A 547 0.53 -34.23 23.28
C LYS A 547 1.17 -33.33 22.22
N VAL A 548 0.43 -32.35 21.70
CA VAL A 548 0.93 -31.39 20.71
C VAL A 548 2.07 -30.56 21.29
N VAL A 549 1.91 -30.03 22.52
CA VAL A 549 2.93 -29.26 23.24
C VAL A 549 4.24 -30.06 23.41
N GLN A 550 4.17 -31.34 23.81
CA GLN A 550 5.35 -32.21 23.90
C GLN A 550 6.05 -32.36 22.55
N GLY A 551 5.26 -32.56 21.49
CA GLY A 551 5.77 -32.62 20.12
C GLY A 551 6.47 -31.33 19.68
N ILE A 552 5.94 -30.17 20.07
CA ILE A 552 6.50 -28.84 19.77
C ILE A 552 7.86 -28.67 20.45
N ILE A 553 7.98 -28.99 21.75
CA ILE A 553 9.23 -28.83 22.51
C ILE A 553 10.39 -29.58 21.83
N ALA A 554 10.15 -30.83 21.41
CA ALA A 554 11.14 -31.64 20.73
C ALA A 554 11.59 -31.02 19.39
N THR A 555 10.65 -30.58 18.56
CA THR A 555 10.96 -29.92 17.28
C THR A 555 11.67 -28.59 17.50
N ASN A 556 11.20 -27.77 18.44
CA ASN A 556 11.79 -26.49 18.76
C ASN A 556 13.26 -26.61 19.18
N SER A 557 13.61 -27.63 19.97
CA SER A 557 15.01 -27.84 20.39
C SER A 557 15.96 -28.05 19.21
N ARG A 558 15.54 -28.83 18.21
CA ARG A 558 16.29 -29.07 16.96
C ARG A 558 16.33 -27.84 16.08
N TRP A 559 15.20 -27.14 15.97
CA TRP A 559 15.08 -25.91 15.20
C TRP A 559 16.01 -24.81 15.73
N VAL A 560 15.94 -24.48 17.02
CA VAL A 560 16.81 -23.47 17.65
C VAL A 560 18.29 -23.84 17.49
N ARG A 561 18.66 -25.11 17.65
CA ARG A 561 20.04 -25.58 17.45
C ARG A 561 20.51 -25.41 16.01
N SER A 562 19.61 -25.41 15.02
CA SER A 562 19.98 -25.24 13.61
C SER A 562 20.35 -23.80 13.25
N PHE A 563 19.98 -22.81 14.07
CA PHE A 563 20.25 -21.37 13.87
C PHE A 563 21.33 -20.82 14.81
N ARG A 564 21.83 -21.64 15.74
CA ARG A 564 23.05 -21.37 16.50
C ARG A 564 24.25 -21.98 15.77
#